data_AF-A0A846PF84-F1
#
_entry.id   AF-A0A846PF84-F1
#
_cell.length_a   1.000
_cell.length_b   1.000
_cell.length_c   1.000
_cell.angle_alpha   90.00
_cell.angle_beta   90.00
_cell.angle_gamma   90.00
#
_symmetry.space_group_name_H-M   'P 1'
#
loop_
_entity.id
_entity.type
_entity.pdbx_description
1 polymer ?
#
loop_
_entity_poly.entity_id
_entity_poly.type
_entity_poly.pdbx_seq_one_letter_code
_entity_poly.pdbx_strand_id
1 'polypeptide(L)'
;AREALLARNRATNIALNSRSKLEELKEILAENKGSKTIIFTQHNSLVHEISDRFLIPFITHKTSKEERQDVLKGFKEGRYLAVVTSKVLDE
;
A
#
# COMPACT_ATOMS: atom_id res chain seq x y z
N ALA A 1 21.85 -4.22 21.90
CA ALA A 1 21.37 -4.60 20.55
C ALA A 1 19.86 -4.34 20.34
N ARG A 2 18.98 -4.86 21.22
CA ARG A 2 17.50 -4.72 21.09
C ARG A 2 17.01 -3.26 21.08
N GLU A 3 17.52 -2.43 21.98
CA GLU A 3 17.14 -1.00 22.05
C GLU A 3 17.49 -0.22 20.78
N ALA A 4 18.64 -0.50 20.16
CA ALA A 4 19.05 0.14 18.91
C ALA A 4 18.13 -0.24 17.74
N LEU A 5 17.68 -1.50 17.68
CA LEU A 5 16.72 -1.96 16.67
C LEU A 5 15.34 -1.33 16.87
N LEU A 6 14.85 -1.25 18.11
CA LEU A 6 13.57 -0.63 18.43
C LEU A 6 13.59 0.88 18.21
N ALA A 7 14.70 1.55 18.52
CA ALA A 7 14.92 2.96 18.22
C ALA A 7 14.95 3.19 16.71
N ARG A 8 15.63 2.33 15.93
CA ARG A 8 15.61 2.40 14.46
C ARG A 8 14.21 2.19 13.90
N ASN A 9 13.46 1.21 14.39
CA ASN A 9 12.07 0.98 13.95
C ASN A 9 11.15 2.15 14.31
N ARG A 10 11.30 2.74 15.52
CA ARG A 10 10.56 3.95 15.91
C ARG A 10 10.95 5.15 15.05
N ALA A 11 12.24 5.36 14.80
CA ALA A 11 12.73 6.42 13.93
C ALA A 11 12.25 6.23 12.49
N THR A 12 12.19 5.00 11.98
CA THR A 12 11.59 4.70 10.68
C THR A 12 10.09 4.99 10.70
N ASN A 13 9.34 4.55 11.72
CA ASN A 13 7.91 4.86 11.85
C ASN A 13 7.62 6.35 11.95
N ILE A 14 8.52 7.14 12.56
CA ILE A 14 8.40 8.61 12.67
C ILE A 14 8.85 9.30 11.37
N ALA A 15 9.94 8.86 10.75
CA ALA A 15 10.43 9.38 9.47
C ALA A 15 9.45 9.09 8.32
N LEU A 16 8.66 8.02 8.46
CA LEU A 16 7.39 7.86 7.76
C LEU A 16 6.38 8.86 8.33
N ASN A 17 6.56 10.16 8.09
CA ASN A 17 5.52 11.18 8.23
C ASN A 17 4.33 10.80 7.32
N SER A 18 3.61 9.78 7.74
CA SER A 18 2.67 8.98 6.95
C SER A 18 1.47 9.83 6.63
N ARG A 19 1.10 10.72 7.55
CA ARG A 19 0.01 11.67 7.35
C ARG A 19 0.23 12.58 6.14
N SER A 20 1.37 13.27 6.04
CA SER A 20 1.64 14.14 4.88
C SER A 20 1.71 13.35 3.58
N LYS A 21 2.32 12.15 3.60
CA LYS A 21 2.36 11.26 2.44
C LYS A 21 0.97 10.76 2.02
N LEU A 22 0.06 10.55 2.98
CA LEU A 22 -1.31 10.14 2.72
C LEU A 22 -2.16 11.29 2.18
N GLU A 23 -1.94 12.53 2.64
CA GLU A 23 -2.59 13.69 2.03
C GLU A 23 -2.11 13.88 0.59
N GLU A 24 -0.80 13.80 0.33
CA GLU A 24 -0.26 13.83 -1.02
C GLU A 24 -0.82 12.70 -1.89
N LEU A 25 -0.88 11.47 -1.36
CA LEU A 25 -1.45 10.33 -2.08
C LEU A 25 -2.92 10.57 -2.44
N LYS A 26 -3.69 11.21 -1.54
CA LYS A 26 -5.08 11.58 -1.81
C LYS A 26 -5.19 12.55 -2.98
N GLU A 27 -4.31 13.54 -3.06
CA GLU A 27 -4.26 14.51 -4.16
C GLU A 27 -3.93 13.81 -5.48
N ILE A 28 -2.88 12.98 -5.50
CA ILE A 28 -2.48 12.20 -6.69
C ILE A 28 -3.63 11.30 -7.17
N LEU A 29 -4.32 10.60 -6.25
CA LEU A 29 -5.45 9.74 -6.60
C LEU A 29 -6.64 10.54 -7.15
N ALA A 30 -6.87 11.75 -6.63
CA ALA A 30 -7.93 12.63 -7.11
C ALA A 30 -7.63 13.18 -8.52
N GLU A 31 -6.38 13.57 -8.78
CA GLU A 31 -5.92 14.04 -10.09
C GLU A 31 -5.93 12.93 -11.14
N ASN A 32 -5.63 11.69 -10.74
CA ASN A 32 -5.58 10.53 -11.62
C ASN A 32 -6.88 9.70 -11.60
N LYS A 33 -8.01 10.33 -11.26
CA LYS A 33 -9.30 9.64 -11.17
C LYS A 33 -9.65 8.98 -12.51
N GLY A 34 -9.91 7.68 -12.48
CA GLY A 34 -10.22 6.90 -13.68
C GLY A 34 -9.02 6.16 -14.29
N SER A 35 -7.80 6.51 -13.90
CA SER A 35 -6.58 5.82 -14.33
C SER A 35 -6.29 4.61 -13.46
N LYS A 36 -5.66 3.59 -14.05
CA LYS A 36 -5.17 2.42 -13.30
C LYS A 36 -3.89 2.77 -12.56
N THR A 37 -3.87 2.59 -11.24
CA THR A 37 -2.74 2.96 -10.37
C THR A 37 -2.30 1.79 -9.50
N ILE A 38 -0.98 1.55 -9.42
CA ILE A 38 -0.39 0.60 -8.47
C ILE A 38 0.44 1.38 -7.47
N ILE A 39 0.14 1.24 -6.19
CA ILE A 39 0.80 1.94 -5.10
C ILE A 39 1.78 0.98 -4.43
N PHE A 40 3.05 1.34 -4.41
CA PHE A 40 4.10 0.55 -3.76
C PHE A 40 4.55 1.21 -2.48
N THR A 41 4.61 0.43 -1.41
CA THR A 41 5.27 0.83 -0.17
C THR A 41 6.10 -0.32 0.38
N GLN A 42 7.11 -0.01 1.19
CA GLN A 42 7.90 -1.05 1.86
C GLN A 42 7.33 -1.45 3.22
N HIS A 43 6.32 -0.72 3.73
CA HIS A 43 5.77 -0.91 5.07
C HIS A 43 4.36 -1.48 5.01
N ASN A 44 4.17 -2.67 5.59
CA ASN A 44 2.85 -3.30 5.66
C ASN A 44 1.83 -2.45 6.42
N SER A 45 2.26 -1.71 7.45
CA SER A 45 1.38 -0.78 8.17
C SER A 45 0.77 0.27 7.24
N LEU A 46 1.56 0.82 6.31
CA LEU A 46 1.08 1.77 5.32
C LEU A 46 0.17 1.12 4.27
N VAL A 47 0.40 -0.15 3.91
CA VAL A 47 -0.50 -0.89 3.02
C VAL A 47 -1.91 -0.94 3.62
N HIS A 48 -2.01 -1.33 4.89
CA HIS A 48 -3.29 -1.40 5.59
C HIS A 48 -3.92 0.00 5.75
N GLU A 49 -3.13 1.00 6.14
CA GLU A 49 -3.64 2.37 6.31
C GLU A 49 -4.16 2.98 4.98
N ILE A 50 -3.46 2.75 3.86
CA ILE A 50 -3.91 3.18 2.52
C ILE A 50 -5.18 2.43 2.13
N SER A 51 -5.21 1.12 2.34
CA SER A 51 -6.38 0.28 2.04
C SER A 51 -7.62 0.78 2.79
N ASP A 52 -7.53 0.94 4.11
CA ASP A 52 -8.66 1.32 4.96
C ASP A 52 -9.14 2.74 4.66
N ARG A 53 -8.19 3.66 4.40
CA ARG A 53 -8.51 5.09 4.18
C ARG A 53 -9.10 5.38 2.82
N PHE A 54 -8.64 4.68 1.77
CA PHE A 54 -9.04 4.95 0.39
C PHE A 54 -9.92 3.84 -0.21
N LEU A 55 -10.22 2.79 0.55
CA LEU A 55 -10.98 1.61 0.12
C LEU A 55 -10.35 0.94 -1.11
N ILE A 56 -9.02 0.85 -1.09
CA ILE A 56 -8.20 0.29 -2.17
C ILE A 56 -7.78 -1.14 -1.78
N PRO A 57 -8.07 -2.16 -2.61
CA PRO A 57 -7.59 -3.52 -2.37
C PRO A 57 -6.08 -3.59 -2.21
N PHE A 58 -5.60 -4.53 -1.39
CA PHE A 58 -4.17 -4.66 -1.11
C PHE A 58 -3.62 -6.06 -1.31
N ILE A 59 -2.31 -6.13 -1.55
CA ILE A 59 -1.54 -7.37 -1.61
C ILE A 59 -0.32 -7.24 -0.68
N THR A 60 -0.16 -8.20 0.22
CA THR A 60 1.05 -8.33 1.04
C THR A 60 1.59 -9.75 0.94
N HIS A 61 2.74 -9.99 1.58
CA HIS A 61 3.26 -11.35 1.80
C HIS A 61 2.30 -12.28 2.58
N LYS A 62 1.31 -11.72 3.30
CA LYS A 62 0.29 -12.51 4.03
C LYS A 62 -0.98 -12.77 3.23
N THR A 63 -1.16 -12.07 2.11
CA THR A 63 -2.33 -12.25 1.24
C THR A 63 -2.28 -13.66 0.64
N SER A 64 -3.40 -14.38 0.75
CA SER A 64 -3.49 -15.74 0.22
C SER A 64 -3.32 -15.76 -1.30
N LYS A 65 -2.94 -16.90 -1.88
CA LYS A 65 -2.78 -17.02 -3.35
C LYS A 65 -4.08 -16.74 -4.09
N GLU A 66 -5.20 -17.23 -3.57
CA GLU A 66 -6.53 -17.02 -4.15
C GLU A 66 -6.94 -15.55 -4.14
N GLU A 67 -6.82 -14.89 -2.98
CA GLU A 67 -7.11 -13.46 -2.83
C GLU A 67 -6.19 -12.60 -3.73
N ARG A 68 -4.89 -12.91 -3.77
CA ARG A 68 -3.94 -12.23 -4.67
C ARG A 68 -4.38 -12.34 -6.12
N GLN A 69 -4.80 -13.53 -6.57
CA GLN A 69 -5.27 -13.74 -7.93
C GLN A 69 -6.55 -12.95 -8.22
N ASP A 70 -7.51 -12.92 -7.29
CA ASP A 70 -8.73 -12.12 -7.48
C ASP A 70 -8.43 -10.62 -7.58
N VAL A 71 -7.60 -10.09 -6.69
CA VAL A 71 -7.23 -8.66 -6.69
C VAL A 71 -6.52 -8.28 -8.00
N LEU A 72 -5.52 -9.07 -8.43
CA LEU A 72 -4.79 -8.82 -9.68
C LEU A 72 -5.69 -8.96 -10.92
N LYS A 73 -6.57 -9.96 -10.95
CA LYS A 73 -7.54 -10.15 -12.02
C LYS A 73 -8.52 -8.96 -12.07
N GLY A 74 -9.05 -8.55 -10.93
CA GLY A 74 -9.94 -7.39 -10.82
C GLY A 74 -9.28 -6.09 -11.25
N PHE A 75 -8.01 -5.88 -10.91
CA PHE A 75 -7.24 -4.75 -11.40
C PHE A 75 -7.02 -4.81 -12.93
N LYS A 76 -6.68 -6.00 -13.47
CA LYS A 76 -6.53 -6.22 -14.92
C LYS A 76 -7.83 -5.96 -15.68
N GLU A 77 -8.96 -6.37 -15.14
CA GLU A 77 -10.30 -6.18 -15.73
C GLU A 77 -10.87 -4.77 -15.50
N GLY A 78 -10.29 -3.99 -14.59
CA GLY A 78 -10.77 -2.65 -14.25
C GLY A 78 -11.90 -2.62 -13.21
N ARG A 79 -12.19 -3.75 -12.55
CA ARG A 79 -13.05 -3.77 -11.35
C ARG A 79 -12.46 -2.91 -10.23
N TYR A 80 -11.14 -2.89 -10.14
CA TYR A 80 -10.38 -2.02 -9.27
C TYR A 80 -9.47 -1.14 -10.11
N LEU A 81 -9.56 0.18 -9.93
CA LEU A 81 -8.68 1.13 -10.60
C LEU A 81 -7.39 1.39 -9.80
N ALA A 82 -7.34 0.96 -8.55
CA ALA A 82 -6.14 1.05 -7.74
C ALA A 82 -5.88 -0.26 -6.98
N VAL A 83 -4.61 -0.55 -6.73
CA VAL A 83 -4.16 -1.61 -5.81
C VAL A 83 -2.94 -1.13 -5.04
N VAL A 84 -2.83 -1.46 -3.76
CA VAL A 84 -1.65 -1.16 -2.94
C VAL A 84 -0.91 -2.44 -2.58
N THR A 85 0.42 -2.43 -2.68
CA THR A 85 1.25 -3.60 -2.37
C THR A 85 2.47 -3.26 -1.53
N SER A 86 2.82 -4.16 -0.61
CA SER A 86 4.12 -4.14 0.04
C SER A 86 5.15 -4.78 -0.88
N LYS A 87 6.24 -4.10 -1.26
CA LYS A 87 7.42 -4.55 -2.07
C LYS A 87 7.48 -6.04 -2.48
N VAL A 88 6.47 -6.53 -3.19
CA VAL A 88 6.23 -7.93 -3.58
C VAL A 88 5.25 -7.89 -4.76
N LEU A 89 5.73 -7.45 -5.92
CA LEU A 89 5.09 -7.81 -7.19
C LEU A 89 6.03 -8.61 -8.11
N ASP A 90 7.22 -9.00 -7.62
CA ASP A 90 8.05 -9.98 -8.30
C ASP A 90 7.63 -11.39 -7.84
N GLU A 91 6.75 -12.01 -8.63
CA GLU A 91 6.62 -13.47 -8.85
C GLU A 91 5.65 -13.75 -10.00
#